data_AF-A0A3M6U5G4-F1
#
_entry.id   AF-A0A3M6U5G4-F1
#
_cell.length_a   1.000
_cell.length_b   1.000
_cell.length_c   1.000
_cell.angle_alpha   90.00
_cell.angle_beta   90.00
_cell.angle_gamma   90.00
#
_symmetry.space_group_name_H-M   'P 1'
#
loop_
_entity.id
_entity.type
_entity.pdbx_description
1 polymer ?
#
loop_
_entity_poly.entity_id
_entity_poly.type
_entity_poly.pdbx_seq_one_letter_code
_entity_poly.pdbx_strand_id
1 'polypeptide(L)'
;MTVFLYADFVTSLHHIDNFIYFFFRETAVETRKVVYSRVARICQYDKGGDGRLKNKFTSFVKTRIMCSVPGNIPFDYNEIQAAATYTNPVTKEDYFYGIFTTPQLGVLGSAVCSYSVKSLQELFDNSPYLKETGTKGFDGTSLWVEEVPVNLSVVPGRPKCDAQLDTKRYSWGITKFASDHPLLAVPLMPRPLFKATRPLFTTAGIRFTQLVVDKAYGDNGQIVPVMFISTDNGTVFKVFNNISGDGNAIVVEQVRLFENPEPISTMKLYKKTCRLRALGHPTTTLFCGLMYTVLCQLFVFLLSIVSIVRLVSIYIYINVGVESTLA
;
A
#
# COMPACT_ATOMS: atom_id res chain seq x y z
N MET A 1 -3.21 -22.50 15.29
CA MET A 1 -3.53 -21.09 15.03
C MET A 1 -2.92 -20.70 13.69
N THR A 2 -3.68 -20.10 12.80
CA THR A 2 -3.21 -19.73 11.44
C THR A 2 -2.88 -18.24 11.44
N VAL A 3 -1.65 -17.89 11.08
CA VAL A 3 -1.16 -16.50 11.14
C VAL A 3 -1.82 -15.60 10.08
N PHE A 4 -2.25 -16.21 8.97
CA PHE A 4 -2.98 -15.58 7.87
C PHE A 4 -4.24 -16.39 7.57
N LEU A 5 -5.36 -15.75 7.25
CA LEU A 5 -6.60 -16.44 6.87
C LEU A 5 -7.06 -15.98 5.48
N TYR A 6 -6.75 -16.76 4.45
CA TYR A 6 -6.98 -16.41 3.04
C TYR A 6 -6.40 -15.02 2.68
N ALA A 7 -5.10 -14.83 2.95
CA ALA A 7 -4.42 -13.56 2.70
C ALA A 7 -3.97 -13.42 1.23
N ASP A 8 -4.22 -12.24 0.67
CA ASP A 8 -3.68 -11.78 -0.62
C ASP A 8 -2.75 -10.57 -0.41
N PHE A 9 -1.51 -10.68 -0.88
CA PHE A 9 -0.41 -9.75 -0.61
C PHE A 9 -0.25 -8.73 -1.75
N VAL A 10 -0.20 -7.44 -1.40
CA VAL A 10 -0.17 -6.35 -2.39
C VAL A 10 1.19 -5.66 -2.54
N THR A 11 1.97 -5.53 -1.45
CA THR A 11 3.33 -4.96 -1.50
C THR A 11 4.12 -5.26 -0.23
N SER A 12 5.45 -5.09 -0.29
CA SER A 12 6.36 -5.14 0.86
C SER A 12 7.30 -3.94 0.89
N LEU A 13 7.55 -3.40 2.09
CA LEU A 13 8.51 -2.33 2.32
C LEU A 13 9.68 -2.88 3.14
N HIS A 14 10.90 -2.65 2.66
CA HIS A 14 12.11 -3.23 3.22
C HIS A 14 12.94 -2.18 3.97
N HIS A 15 13.66 -2.62 5.01
CA HIS A 15 14.68 -1.84 5.72
C HIS A 15 14.20 -0.55 6.41
N ILE A 16 12.94 -0.53 6.88
CA ILE A 16 12.45 0.52 7.78
C ILE A 16 12.76 0.04 9.22
N ASP A 17 13.71 0.69 9.90
CA ASP A 17 14.22 0.31 11.23
C ASP A 17 14.63 -1.18 11.37
N ASN A 18 15.24 -1.75 10.33
CA ASN A 18 15.57 -3.19 10.23
C ASN A 18 14.34 -4.13 10.24
N PHE A 19 13.12 -3.61 10.17
CA PHE A 19 11.91 -4.39 9.93
C PHE A 19 11.57 -4.47 8.44
N ILE A 20 10.90 -5.56 8.07
CA ILE A 20 10.24 -5.74 6.78
C ILE A 20 8.74 -5.66 7.03
N TYR A 21 8.06 -4.76 6.31
CA TYR A 21 6.63 -4.54 6.41
C TYR A 21 5.91 -5.18 5.22
N PHE A 22 4.78 -5.85 5.47
CA PHE A 22 3.98 -6.55 4.46
C PHE A 22 2.55 -6.02 4.47
N PHE A 23 2.03 -5.69 3.30
CA PHE A 23 0.69 -5.18 3.09
C PHE A 23 -0.15 -6.23 2.38
N PHE A 24 -1.31 -6.55 2.93
CA PHE A 24 -2.19 -7.61 2.44
C PHE A 24 -3.63 -7.37 2.87
N ARG A 25 -4.58 -8.10 2.28
CA ARG A 25 -5.94 -8.24 2.80
C ARG A 25 -6.21 -9.70 3.10
N GLU A 26 -6.95 -9.98 4.16
CA GLU A 26 -7.28 -11.35 4.62
C GLU A 26 -8.71 -11.40 5.16
N THR A 27 -9.30 -12.58 5.28
CA THR A 27 -10.50 -12.75 6.12
C THR A 27 -10.16 -12.43 7.57
N ALA A 28 -10.84 -11.45 8.16
CA ALA A 28 -10.62 -11.00 9.52
C ALA A 28 -10.92 -12.16 10.50
N VAL A 29 -9.93 -12.59 11.28
CA VAL A 29 -10.11 -13.66 12.28
C VAL A 29 -11.06 -13.25 13.41
N GLU A 30 -11.15 -11.93 13.65
CA GLU A 30 -11.95 -11.30 14.68
C GLU A 30 -13.45 -11.23 14.36
N THR A 31 -13.84 -11.23 13.08
CA THR A 31 -15.26 -11.26 12.65
C THR A 31 -15.63 -12.52 11.87
N ARG A 32 -14.65 -13.17 11.22
CA ARG A 32 -14.76 -14.30 10.29
C ARG A 32 -15.73 -14.11 9.11
N LYS A 33 -16.24 -12.89 8.91
CA LYS A 33 -17.29 -12.52 7.94
C LYS A 33 -16.87 -11.41 6.97
N VAL A 34 -15.81 -10.67 7.30
CA VAL A 34 -15.35 -9.49 6.57
C VAL A 34 -13.89 -9.66 6.18
N VAL A 35 -13.51 -9.21 4.99
CA VAL A 35 -12.10 -9.08 4.60
C VAL A 35 -11.56 -7.76 5.17
N TYR A 36 -10.41 -7.78 5.83
CA TYR A 36 -9.74 -6.56 6.30
C TYR A 36 -8.33 -6.43 5.71
N SER A 37 -7.98 -5.18 5.42
CA SER A 37 -6.61 -4.78 5.08
C SER A 37 -5.72 -4.79 6.31
N ARG A 38 -4.49 -5.25 6.13
CA ARG A 38 -3.48 -5.40 7.17
C ARG A 38 -2.14 -4.85 6.74
N VAL A 39 -1.41 -4.38 7.74
CA VAL A 39 0.04 -4.26 7.70
C VAL A 39 0.61 -5.18 8.77
N ALA A 40 1.62 -5.97 8.42
CA ALA A 40 2.43 -6.74 9.37
C ALA A 40 3.88 -6.27 9.33
N ARG A 41 4.62 -6.47 10.42
CA ARG A 41 6.08 -6.34 10.44
C ARG A 41 6.76 -7.61 10.94
N ILE A 42 7.99 -7.84 10.47
CA ILE A 42 8.90 -8.90 10.91
C ILE A 42 10.30 -8.28 11.04
N CYS A 43 11.03 -8.60 12.11
CA CYS A 43 12.42 -8.15 12.25
C CYS A 43 13.34 -8.95 11.32
N GLN A 44 14.20 -8.27 10.53
CA GLN A 44 15.09 -8.94 9.57
C GLN A 44 16.14 -9.88 10.23
N TYR A 45 16.37 -9.74 11.54
CA TYR A 45 17.29 -10.56 12.34
C TYR A 45 16.60 -11.66 13.15
N ASP A 46 15.31 -11.92 12.94
CA ASP A 46 14.56 -13.01 13.59
C ASP A 46 15.09 -14.39 13.13
N LYS A 47 15.70 -15.14 14.05
CA LYS A 47 16.30 -16.46 13.81
C LYS A 47 15.30 -17.60 14.06
N GLY A 48 14.04 -17.26 14.30
CA GLY A 48 12.99 -18.14 14.82
C GLY A 48 13.15 -18.43 16.30
N GLY A 49 12.14 -19.06 16.88
CA GLY A 49 12.15 -19.49 18.28
C GLY A 49 12.65 -20.92 18.46
N ASP A 50 12.54 -21.43 19.69
CA ASP A 50 12.61 -22.87 19.96
C ASP A 50 11.20 -23.48 20.13
N GLY A 51 11.12 -24.80 20.22
CA GLY A 51 9.88 -25.54 20.45
C GLY A 51 8.81 -25.26 19.39
N ARG A 52 7.68 -24.66 19.80
CA ARG A 52 6.52 -24.40 18.92
C ARG A 52 6.80 -23.43 17.77
N LEU A 53 7.76 -22.52 17.96
CA LEU A 53 8.20 -21.54 16.97
C LEU A 53 9.56 -21.89 16.34
N LYS A 54 10.01 -23.14 16.46
CA LYS A 54 11.16 -23.64 15.69
C LYS A 54 10.92 -23.43 14.20
N ASN A 55 11.86 -22.73 13.56
CA ASN A 55 11.79 -22.31 12.15
C ASN A 55 10.56 -21.43 11.80
N LYS A 56 10.00 -20.68 12.77
CA LYS A 56 8.90 -19.72 12.55
C LYS A 56 9.24 -18.38 13.20
N PHE A 57 8.76 -17.29 12.61
CA PHE A 57 8.96 -15.94 13.13
C PHE A 57 8.41 -15.80 14.56
N THR A 58 9.20 -15.13 15.41
CA THR A 58 8.86 -14.73 16.79
C THR A 58 8.52 -13.24 16.89
N SER A 59 8.92 -12.47 15.87
CA SER A 59 8.71 -11.03 15.72
C SER A 59 7.55 -10.68 14.78
N PHE A 60 6.82 -11.66 14.27
CA PHE A 60 5.63 -11.40 13.44
C PHE A 60 4.52 -10.76 14.28
N VAL A 61 4.03 -9.61 13.84
CA VAL A 61 2.86 -8.94 14.39
C VAL A 61 2.15 -8.16 13.29
N LYS A 62 0.81 -8.11 13.31
CA LYS A 62 -0.02 -7.39 12.33
C LYS A 62 -1.08 -6.49 12.98
N THR A 63 -1.53 -5.47 12.27
CA THR A 63 -2.71 -4.64 12.63
C THR A 63 -3.64 -4.42 11.44
N ARG A 64 -4.90 -4.05 11.71
CA ARG A 64 -5.85 -3.53 10.69
C ARG A 64 -5.35 -2.19 10.16
N ILE A 65 -5.49 -1.96 8.85
CA ILE A 65 -5.39 -0.62 8.25
C ILE A 65 -6.82 -0.13 7.98
N MET A 66 -7.13 1.10 8.35
CA MET A 66 -8.43 1.73 8.04
C MET A 66 -8.31 2.76 6.92
N CYS A 67 -9.26 2.74 6.00
CA CYS A 67 -9.50 3.82 5.04
C CYS A 67 -11.01 4.01 4.93
N SER A 68 -11.54 5.07 5.54
CA SER A 68 -12.97 5.22 5.79
C SER A 68 -13.42 6.67 5.59
N VAL A 69 -14.57 6.89 4.94
CA VAL A 69 -15.21 8.21 4.93
C VAL A 69 -15.94 8.40 6.28
N PRO A 70 -15.69 9.49 7.02
CA PRO A 70 -16.33 9.73 8.30
C PRO A 70 -17.80 10.13 8.14
N GLY A 71 -18.62 9.80 9.15
CA GLY A 71 -20.04 10.12 9.23
C GLY A 71 -20.68 9.44 10.44
N ASN A 72 -21.99 9.61 10.63
CA ASN A 72 -22.73 8.93 11.72
C ASN A 72 -22.61 7.40 11.64
N ILE A 73 -22.54 6.88 10.41
CA ILE A 73 -22.13 5.51 10.10
C ILE A 73 -20.95 5.65 9.12
N PRO A 74 -19.72 5.30 9.52
CA PRO A 74 -18.56 5.37 8.63
C PRO A 74 -18.69 4.43 7.42
N PHE A 75 -18.14 4.84 6.27
CA PHE A 75 -18.08 4.01 5.07
C PHE A 75 -16.65 3.49 4.86
N ASP A 76 -16.44 2.19 5.13
CA ASP A 76 -15.14 1.53 5.11
C ASP A 76 -14.77 0.96 3.72
N TYR A 77 -13.60 1.35 3.21
CA TYR A 77 -12.93 0.70 2.09
C TYR A 77 -11.96 -0.34 2.66
N ASN A 78 -12.45 -1.57 2.80
CA ASN A 78 -11.77 -2.60 3.59
C ASN A 78 -10.68 -3.39 2.84
N GLU A 79 -10.62 -3.33 1.51
CA GLU A 79 -9.77 -4.21 0.69
C GLU A 79 -8.63 -3.47 -0.03
N ILE A 80 -7.42 -3.52 0.50
CA ILE A 80 -6.23 -2.93 -0.12
C ILE A 80 -5.87 -3.65 -1.43
N GLN A 81 -5.61 -2.89 -2.49
CA GLN A 81 -5.26 -3.39 -3.83
C GLN A 81 -3.79 -3.14 -4.18
N ALA A 82 -3.25 -1.97 -3.78
CA ALA A 82 -1.85 -1.61 -3.97
C ALA A 82 -1.44 -0.56 -2.93
N ALA A 83 -0.14 -0.46 -2.66
CA ALA A 83 0.42 0.67 -1.91
C ALA A 83 1.78 1.10 -2.47
N ALA A 84 2.09 2.38 -2.32
CA ALA A 84 3.29 3.04 -2.82
C ALA A 84 3.92 3.94 -1.75
N THR A 85 5.24 4.00 -1.70
CA THR A 85 6.00 4.87 -0.80
C THR A 85 6.21 6.26 -1.38
N TYR A 86 6.29 7.25 -0.50
CA TYR A 86 6.65 8.62 -0.82
C TYR A 86 7.44 9.22 0.36
N THR A 87 8.73 9.50 0.13
CA THR A 87 9.54 10.32 1.03
C THR A 87 9.31 11.79 0.68
N ASN A 88 8.89 12.60 1.66
CA ASN A 88 8.79 14.04 1.45
C ASN A 88 10.22 14.61 1.24
N PRO A 89 10.52 15.22 0.08
CA PRO A 89 11.87 15.68 -0.21
C PRO A 89 12.31 16.87 0.66
N VAL A 90 11.37 17.57 1.30
CA VAL A 90 11.61 18.69 2.22
C VAL A 90 11.74 18.18 3.66
N THR A 91 10.70 17.56 4.22
CA THR A 91 10.70 17.13 5.64
C THR A 91 11.48 15.85 5.91
N LYS A 92 11.84 15.09 4.86
CA LYS A 92 12.44 13.74 4.92
C LYS A 92 11.57 12.67 5.60
N GLU A 93 10.31 12.99 5.90
CA GLU A 93 9.36 12.03 6.44
C GLU A 93 8.90 11.05 5.37
N ASP A 94 8.85 9.77 5.74
CA ASP A 94 8.31 8.71 4.89
C ASP A 94 6.81 8.50 5.13
N TYR A 95 6.11 8.36 4.00
CA TYR A 95 4.69 8.05 3.94
C TYR A 95 4.48 6.83 3.05
N PHE A 96 3.45 6.06 3.34
CA PHE A 96 2.87 5.15 2.35
C PHE A 96 1.44 5.58 2.01
N TYR A 97 1.08 5.41 0.74
CA TYR A 97 -0.24 5.65 0.22
C TYR A 97 -0.80 4.29 -0.20
N GLY A 98 -2.07 4.03 0.12
CA GLY A 98 -2.75 2.77 -0.23
C GLY A 98 -4.02 3.03 -1.01
N ILE A 99 -4.25 2.23 -2.05
CA ILE A 99 -5.55 2.07 -2.71
C ILE A 99 -6.36 1.03 -1.94
N PHE A 100 -7.59 1.37 -1.60
CA PHE A 100 -8.55 0.48 -0.96
C PHE A 100 -9.84 0.45 -1.77
N THR A 101 -10.51 -0.70 -1.82
CA THR A 101 -11.82 -0.87 -2.43
C THR A 101 -12.84 -1.39 -1.45
N THR A 102 -14.11 -1.22 -1.80
CA THR A 102 -15.19 -2.03 -1.24
C THR A 102 -15.14 -3.49 -1.75
N PRO A 103 -15.81 -4.43 -1.06
CA PRO A 103 -15.95 -5.80 -1.51
C PRO A 103 -16.58 -5.92 -2.90
N GLN A 104 -16.13 -6.88 -3.69
CA GLN A 104 -16.51 -7.02 -5.11
C GLN A 104 -18.02 -7.25 -5.34
N LEU A 105 -18.72 -7.84 -4.37
CA LEU A 105 -20.17 -8.09 -4.41
C LEU A 105 -21.00 -6.96 -3.73
N GLY A 106 -20.35 -5.87 -3.30
CA GLY A 106 -20.99 -4.72 -2.67
C GLY A 106 -21.14 -3.51 -3.60
N VAL A 107 -21.46 -2.35 -3.02
CA VAL A 107 -21.44 -1.06 -3.73
C VAL A 107 -20.00 -0.79 -4.18
N LEU A 108 -19.76 -0.79 -5.50
CA LEU A 108 -18.43 -0.56 -6.06
C LEU A 108 -17.92 0.85 -5.71
N GLY A 109 -16.73 0.91 -5.14
CA GLY A 109 -16.03 2.16 -4.90
C GLY A 109 -14.57 1.93 -4.51
N SER A 110 -13.77 2.97 -4.75
CA SER A 110 -12.35 3.01 -4.40
C SER A 110 -12.00 4.26 -3.61
N ALA A 111 -10.99 4.14 -2.77
CA ALA A 111 -10.42 5.23 -2.00
C ALA A 111 -8.89 5.17 -2.02
N VAL A 112 -8.25 6.34 -1.88
CA VAL A 112 -6.82 6.43 -1.59
C VAL A 112 -6.62 7.10 -0.24
N CYS A 113 -5.87 6.45 0.64
CA CYS A 113 -5.49 6.96 1.95
C CYS A 113 -3.96 7.04 2.07
N SER A 114 -3.44 7.98 2.87
CA SER A 114 -2.01 8.05 3.20
C SER A 114 -1.77 7.94 4.70
N TYR A 115 -0.61 7.42 5.06
CA TYR A 115 -0.22 7.06 6.42
C TYR A 115 1.24 7.46 6.64
N SER A 116 1.55 7.97 7.83
CA SER A 116 2.93 8.24 8.22
C SER A 116 3.63 6.95 8.66
N VAL A 117 4.85 6.72 8.19
CA VAL A 117 5.69 5.61 8.66
C VAL A 117 6.03 5.78 10.15
N LYS A 118 6.14 7.02 10.65
CA LYS A 118 6.30 7.31 12.07
C LYS A 118 5.14 6.78 12.91
N SER A 119 3.91 7.10 12.52
CA SER A 119 2.71 6.60 13.21
C SER A 119 2.54 5.09 13.10
N LEU A 120 3.06 4.48 12.03
CA LEU A 120 3.13 3.02 11.87
C LEU A 120 4.09 2.39 12.89
N GLN A 121 5.30 2.93 13.05
CA GLN A 121 6.28 2.51 14.05
C GLN A 121 5.70 2.65 15.47
N GLU A 122 5.21 3.85 15.81
CA GLU A 122 4.59 4.16 17.11
C GLU A 122 3.45 3.21 17.46
N LEU A 123 2.58 2.86 16.49
CA LEU A 123 1.50 1.90 16.70
C LEU A 123 2.02 0.52 17.05
N PHE A 124 2.96 -0.03 16.27
CA PHE A 124 3.50 -1.36 16.52
C PHE A 124 4.27 -1.46 17.84
N ASP A 125 4.90 -0.37 18.28
CA ASP A 125 5.71 -0.31 19.51
C ASP A 125 4.86 -0.12 20.78
N ASN A 126 3.61 0.35 20.66
CA ASN A 126 2.77 0.69 21.82
C ASN A 126 1.43 -0.06 21.92
N SER A 127 0.76 -0.42 20.82
CA SER A 127 -0.62 -0.96 20.81
C SER A 127 -0.82 -2.22 21.68
N PRO A 128 -1.91 -2.38 22.44
CA PRO A 128 -2.30 -3.68 22.98
C PRO A 128 -2.48 -4.75 21.89
N TYR A 129 -2.43 -6.02 22.27
CA TYR A 129 -2.71 -7.17 21.40
C TYR A 129 -4.19 -7.54 21.48
N LEU A 130 -4.68 -8.29 20.49
CA LEU A 130 -6.00 -8.93 20.56
C LEU A 130 -5.90 -10.40 20.93
N LYS A 131 -6.83 -10.83 21.78
CA LYS A 131 -6.95 -12.19 22.31
C LYS A 131 -8.37 -12.70 22.10
N GLU A 132 -8.49 -13.84 21.41
CA GLU A 132 -9.77 -14.54 21.25
C GLU A 132 -10.19 -15.10 22.62
N THR A 133 -11.38 -14.73 23.09
CA THR A 133 -11.98 -15.33 24.29
C THR A 133 -12.71 -16.62 23.92
N GLY A 134 -12.96 -17.48 24.92
CA GLY A 134 -13.83 -18.66 24.72
C GLY A 134 -15.32 -18.31 24.55
N THR A 135 -15.70 -17.05 24.79
CA THR A 135 -17.08 -16.58 24.72
C THR A 135 -17.46 -16.27 23.28
N LYS A 136 -18.63 -16.76 22.84
CA LYS A 136 -19.21 -16.42 21.53
C LYS A 136 -20.41 -15.50 21.70
N GLY A 137 -20.51 -14.52 20.81
CA GLY A 137 -21.72 -13.72 20.61
C GLY A 137 -22.84 -14.52 19.96
N PHE A 138 -24.04 -13.93 19.95
CA PHE A 138 -25.26 -14.54 19.39
C PHE A 138 -25.11 -14.94 17.92
N ASP A 139 -24.30 -14.20 17.16
CA ASP A 139 -24.05 -14.44 15.74
C ASP A 139 -22.93 -15.46 15.44
N GLY A 140 -22.49 -16.18 16.49
CA GLY A 140 -21.45 -17.21 16.46
C GLY A 140 -20.01 -16.69 16.45
N THR A 141 -19.78 -15.37 16.42
CA THR A 141 -18.43 -14.79 16.45
C THR A 141 -17.84 -14.87 17.86
N SER A 142 -16.54 -15.17 17.97
CA SER A 142 -15.84 -15.12 19.26
C SER A 142 -15.69 -13.66 19.69
N LEU A 143 -15.86 -13.36 20.99
CA LEU A 143 -15.50 -12.06 21.55
C LEU A 143 -13.97 -11.95 21.62
N TRP A 144 -13.43 -10.80 21.25
CA TRP A 144 -12.01 -10.47 21.36
C TRP A 144 -11.81 -9.34 22.36
N VAL A 145 -10.73 -9.41 23.14
CA VAL A 145 -10.36 -8.39 24.14
C VAL A 145 -8.92 -7.96 23.96
N GLU A 146 -8.60 -6.77 24.49
CA GLU A 146 -7.24 -6.29 24.56
C GLU A 146 -6.43 -7.10 25.59
N GLU A 147 -5.20 -7.48 25.22
CA GLU A 147 -4.22 -8.13 26.09
C GLU A 147 -2.92 -7.31 26.06
N VAL A 148 -2.44 -6.93 27.23
CA VAL A 148 -1.12 -6.30 27.41
C VAL A 148 -0.14 -7.37 27.89
N PRO A 149 1.06 -7.52 27.28
CA PRO A 149 2.06 -8.47 27.75
C PRO A 149 2.62 -8.03 29.11
N VAL A 150 2.45 -8.88 30.13
CA VAL A 150 2.97 -8.64 31.50
C VAL A 150 4.09 -9.64 31.79
N ASN A 151 5.13 -9.22 32.53
CA ASN A 151 6.25 -10.04 32.99
C ASN A 151 7.08 -10.74 31.87
N LEU A 152 7.11 -10.18 30.65
CA LEU A 152 8.00 -10.63 29.59
C LEU A 152 9.27 -9.77 29.52
N SER A 153 10.45 -10.39 29.47
CA SER A 153 11.73 -9.67 29.31
C SER A 153 11.93 -9.10 27.91
N VAL A 154 11.22 -9.62 26.90
CA VAL A 154 11.09 -9.05 25.56
C VAL A 154 9.64 -9.21 25.12
N VAL A 155 9.04 -8.12 24.62
CA VAL A 155 7.70 -8.14 24.03
C VAL A 155 7.78 -8.65 22.58
N PRO A 156 7.07 -9.73 22.21
CA PRO A 156 7.01 -10.22 20.84
C PRO A 156 6.64 -9.15 19.82
N GLY A 157 7.26 -9.18 18.64
CA GLY A 157 7.06 -8.15 17.62
C GLY A 157 7.66 -6.77 17.96
N ARG A 158 8.25 -6.56 19.15
CA ARG A 158 9.00 -5.36 19.56
C ARG A 158 10.44 -5.65 20.02
N PRO A 159 11.20 -6.54 19.37
CA PRO A 159 12.61 -6.68 19.69
C PRO A 159 13.38 -5.40 19.30
N LYS A 160 14.49 -5.13 19.99
CA LYS A 160 15.56 -4.31 19.42
C LYS A 160 16.09 -5.05 18.18
N CYS A 161 15.69 -4.61 16.99
CA CYS A 161 15.94 -5.33 15.76
C CYS A 161 17.34 -5.02 15.22
N ASP A 162 18.35 -5.75 15.72
CA ASP A 162 19.74 -5.65 15.27
C ASP A 162 20.43 -7.02 15.19
N ALA A 163 21.68 -7.04 14.73
CA ALA A 163 22.44 -8.28 14.55
C ALA A 163 22.74 -9.06 15.85
N GLN A 164 22.64 -8.42 17.02
CA GLN A 164 22.83 -9.05 18.33
C GLN A 164 21.58 -9.82 18.78
N LEU A 165 20.43 -9.64 18.11
CA LEU A 165 19.18 -10.34 18.41
C LEU A 165 19.35 -11.87 18.32
N ASP A 166 19.03 -12.58 19.39
CA ASP A 166 19.04 -14.05 19.44
C ASP A 166 17.69 -14.61 19.93
N THR A 167 16.71 -14.61 19.01
CA THR A 167 15.34 -15.09 19.26
C THR A 167 15.27 -16.56 19.68
N LYS A 168 16.32 -17.36 19.44
CA LYS A 168 16.41 -18.76 19.90
C LYS A 168 16.53 -18.89 21.41
N ARG A 169 16.98 -17.85 22.11
CA ARG A 169 17.05 -17.80 23.58
C ARG A 169 15.75 -17.33 24.25
N TYR A 170 14.71 -17.02 23.47
CA TYR A 170 13.42 -16.61 24.03
C TYR A 170 12.81 -17.72 24.87
N SER A 171 12.31 -17.36 26.04
CA SER A 171 11.64 -18.29 26.94
C SER A 171 10.35 -18.85 26.31
N TRP A 172 9.86 -19.95 26.87
CA TRP A 172 8.58 -20.53 26.47
C TRP A 172 7.42 -19.52 26.61
N GLY A 173 7.44 -18.64 27.61
CA GLY A 173 6.42 -17.59 27.79
C GLY A 173 6.38 -16.59 26.64
N ILE A 174 7.55 -16.13 26.18
CA ILE A 174 7.69 -15.19 25.05
C ILE A 174 7.23 -15.85 23.74
N THR A 175 7.70 -17.07 23.47
CA THR A 175 7.34 -17.80 22.24
C THR A 175 5.88 -18.24 22.22
N LYS A 176 5.30 -18.58 23.37
CA LYS A 176 3.84 -18.79 23.52
C LYS A 176 3.07 -17.50 23.24
N PHE A 177 3.44 -16.39 23.87
CA PHE A 177 2.74 -15.11 23.66
C PHE A 177 2.79 -14.69 22.18
N ALA A 178 3.95 -14.79 21.53
CA ALA A 178 4.13 -14.52 20.11
C ALA A 178 3.25 -15.39 19.21
N SER A 179 3.13 -16.69 19.54
CA SER A 179 2.31 -17.65 18.79
C SER A 179 0.80 -17.40 18.97
N ASP A 180 0.39 -16.94 20.14
CA ASP A 180 -1.02 -16.84 20.53
C ASP A 180 -1.62 -15.44 20.28
N HIS A 181 -0.78 -14.40 20.13
CA HIS A 181 -1.20 -13.01 19.96
C HIS A 181 -0.52 -12.32 18.76
N PRO A 182 -0.77 -12.76 17.51
CA PRO A 182 -0.16 -12.15 16.32
C PRO A 182 -0.82 -10.84 15.86
N LEU A 183 -1.97 -10.46 16.43
CA LEU A 183 -2.80 -9.32 16.01
C LEU A 183 -2.82 -8.22 17.09
N LEU A 184 -2.70 -6.96 16.66
CA LEU A 184 -2.83 -5.77 17.51
C LEU A 184 -4.27 -5.24 17.53
N ALA A 185 -4.64 -4.60 18.64
CA ALA A 185 -5.96 -4.02 18.89
C ALA A 185 -6.20 -2.69 18.18
N VAL A 186 -5.19 -1.81 18.18
CA VAL A 186 -5.34 -0.45 17.62
C VAL A 186 -5.14 -0.51 16.09
N PRO A 187 -6.13 -0.09 15.28
CA PRO A 187 -5.98 -0.01 13.83
C PRO A 187 -5.09 1.18 13.43
N LEU A 188 -4.37 1.03 12.32
CA LEU A 188 -3.67 2.15 11.70
C LEU A 188 -4.66 3.08 11.00
N MET A 189 -4.79 4.29 11.53
CA MET A 189 -5.62 5.36 10.96
C MET A 189 -4.83 6.17 9.92
N PRO A 190 -5.50 6.66 8.86
CA PRO A 190 -4.85 7.52 7.87
C PRO A 190 -4.53 8.89 8.46
N ARG A 191 -3.56 9.58 7.86
CA ARG A 191 -3.14 10.93 8.26
C ARG A 191 -4.34 11.88 8.20
N PRO A 192 -4.67 12.61 9.28
CA PRO A 192 -5.77 13.58 9.27
C PRO A 192 -5.60 14.64 8.18
N LEU A 193 -6.71 15.06 7.59
CA LEU A 193 -6.81 16.27 6.77
C LEU A 193 -7.57 17.31 7.60
N PHE A 194 -6.86 18.38 7.98
CA PHE A 194 -7.36 19.39 8.92
C PHE A 194 -7.80 18.78 10.26
N LYS A 195 -9.11 18.65 10.49
CA LYS A 195 -9.72 18.12 11.72
C LYS A 195 -10.34 16.74 11.56
N ALA A 196 -10.29 16.14 10.37
CA ALA A 196 -10.99 14.90 10.06
C ALA A 196 -10.08 13.87 9.39
N THR A 197 -10.21 12.63 9.83
CA THR A 197 -9.57 11.47 9.21
C THR A 197 -10.47 10.98 8.07
N ARG A 198 -10.08 11.25 6.82
CA ARG A 198 -10.82 10.90 5.60
C ARG A 198 -9.86 10.49 4.47
N PRO A 199 -10.32 9.79 3.42
CA PRO A 199 -9.48 9.49 2.27
C PRO A 199 -9.08 10.75 1.50
N LEU A 200 -7.92 10.71 0.84
CA LEU A 200 -7.41 11.77 -0.02
C LEU A 200 -8.23 11.92 -1.29
N PHE A 201 -8.74 10.81 -1.83
CA PHE A 201 -9.52 10.71 -3.05
C PHE A 201 -10.46 9.51 -2.95
N THR A 202 -11.67 9.62 -3.51
CA THR A 202 -12.68 8.55 -3.53
C THR A 202 -13.45 8.57 -4.85
N THR A 203 -13.81 7.40 -5.36
CA THR A 203 -14.71 7.25 -6.53
C THR A 203 -15.76 6.17 -6.27
N ALA A 204 -16.96 6.39 -6.80
CA ALA A 204 -18.01 5.38 -6.88
C ALA A 204 -17.98 4.71 -8.26
N GLY A 205 -18.35 3.43 -8.35
CA GLY A 205 -18.47 2.68 -9.61
C GLY A 205 -17.15 2.29 -10.29
N ILE A 206 -15.99 2.75 -9.80
CA ILE A 206 -14.67 2.50 -10.39
C ILE A 206 -13.82 1.70 -9.39
N ARG A 207 -13.14 0.63 -9.84
CA ARG A 207 -12.12 -0.06 -9.05
C ARG A 207 -10.71 0.39 -9.45
N PHE A 208 -9.97 0.90 -8.49
CA PHE A 208 -8.55 1.20 -8.65
C PHE A 208 -7.69 -0.07 -8.48
N THR A 209 -6.61 -0.18 -9.26
CA THR A 209 -5.76 -1.39 -9.31
C THR A 209 -4.32 -1.15 -8.88
N GLN A 210 -3.66 -0.10 -9.37
CA GLN A 210 -2.25 0.20 -9.09
C GLN A 210 -2.06 1.67 -8.73
N LEU A 211 -1.08 1.92 -7.86
CA LEU A 211 -0.71 3.25 -7.38
C LEU A 211 0.77 3.50 -7.63
N VAL A 212 1.11 4.69 -8.10
CA VAL A 212 2.46 5.25 -7.98
C VAL A 212 2.35 6.69 -7.50
N VAL A 213 3.27 7.13 -6.63
CA VAL A 213 3.32 8.51 -6.14
C VAL A 213 4.69 9.10 -6.51
N ASP A 214 4.69 10.35 -6.97
CA ASP A 214 5.92 11.13 -7.14
C ASP A 214 5.71 12.58 -6.69
N LYS A 215 6.80 13.35 -6.64
CA LYS A 215 6.76 14.78 -6.41
C LYS A 215 6.47 15.55 -7.71
N ALA A 216 5.62 16.56 -7.61
CA ALA A 216 5.54 17.66 -8.58
C ALA A 216 5.94 18.98 -7.90
N TYR A 217 6.21 19.99 -8.72
CA TYR A 217 6.52 21.34 -8.29
C TYR A 217 5.33 22.23 -8.68
N GLY A 218 4.73 22.93 -7.71
CA GLY A 218 3.74 23.97 -7.98
C GLY A 218 4.39 25.29 -8.38
N ASP A 219 3.60 26.22 -8.91
CA ASP A 219 4.09 27.49 -9.48
C ASP A 219 4.79 28.40 -8.46
N ASN A 220 4.43 28.25 -7.18
CA ASN A 220 5.08 28.89 -6.02
C ASN A 220 6.36 28.18 -5.54
N GLY A 221 6.85 27.17 -6.27
CA GLY A 221 7.99 26.33 -5.90
C GLY A 221 7.69 25.25 -4.85
N GLN A 222 6.45 25.15 -4.35
CA GLN A 222 6.05 24.14 -3.37
C GLN A 222 6.14 22.73 -3.96
N ILE A 223 6.78 21.81 -3.24
CA ILE A 223 6.87 20.42 -3.66
C ILE A 223 5.68 19.63 -3.09
N VAL A 224 4.91 18.99 -3.97
CA VAL A 224 3.66 18.31 -3.63
C VAL A 224 3.62 16.85 -4.11
N PRO A 225 2.99 15.93 -3.37
CA PRO A 225 2.76 14.56 -3.84
C PRO A 225 1.66 14.53 -4.91
N VAL A 226 1.95 13.89 -6.04
CA VAL A 226 0.99 13.58 -7.10
C VAL A 226 0.86 12.07 -7.22
N MET A 227 -0.38 11.61 -7.21
CA MET A 227 -0.76 10.20 -7.28
C MET A 227 -1.16 9.85 -8.72
N PHE A 228 -0.53 8.83 -9.28
CA PHE A 228 -0.97 8.17 -10.50
C PHE A 228 -1.72 6.91 -10.10
N ILE A 229 -2.99 6.81 -10.50
CA ILE A 229 -3.94 5.78 -10.03
C ILE A 229 -4.54 5.12 -11.26
N SER A 230 -4.34 3.82 -11.42
CA SER A 230 -4.92 3.05 -12.53
C SER A 230 -6.19 2.31 -12.14
N THR A 231 -6.99 1.90 -13.13
CA THR A 231 -8.26 1.19 -12.94
C THR A 231 -8.30 -0.21 -13.52
N ASP A 232 -9.38 -0.93 -13.20
CA ASP A 232 -9.81 -2.19 -13.82
C ASP A 232 -10.35 -2.02 -15.25
N ASN A 233 -10.54 -0.78 -15.74
CA ASN A 233 -11.09 -0.47 -17.05
C ASN A 233 -10.13 0.27 -18.00
N GLY A 234 -8.83 0.30 -17.69
CA GLY A 234 -7.80 0.84 -18.58
C GLY A 234 -7.56 2.35 -18.46
N THR A 235 -8.07 2.98 -17.40
CA THR A 235 -7.93 4.42 -17.14
C THR A 235 -6.80 4.69 -16.15
N VAL A 236 -6.04 5.76 -16.35
CA VAL A 236 -5.10 6.32 -15.37
C VAL A 236 -5.52 7.74 -15.02
N PHE A 237 -5.69 8.00 -13.73
CA PHE A 237 -5.90 9.32 -13.15
C PHE A 237 -4.57 9.88 -12.63
N LYS A 238 -4.33 11.17 -12.88
CA LYS A 238 -3.30 11.99 -12.22
C LYS A 238 -4.01 12.87 -11.21
N VAL A 239 -3.77 12.62 -9.93
CA VAL A 239 -4.52 13.24 -8.82
C VAL A 239 -3.55 13.93 -7.87
N PHE A 240 -3.81 15.19 -7.61
CA PHE A 240 -3.17 15.99 -6.57
C PHE A 240 -4.16 16.20 -5.41
N ASN A 241 -3.71 16.32 -4.18
CA ASN A 241 -4.55 16.72 -3.05
C ASN A 241 -4.05 18.05 -2.47
N ASN A 242 -4.90 19.07 -2.47
CA ASN A 242 -4.57 20.38 -1.93
C ASN A 242 -4.64 20.38 -0.39
N ILE A 243 -3.64 19.76 0.25
CA ILE A 243 -3.53 19.62 1.71
C ILE A 243 -3.51 20.99 2.41
N SER A 244 -3.10 22.05 1.72
CA SER A 244 -3.08 23.44 2.18
C SER A 244 -4.41 24.21 2.01
N GLY A 245 -5.36 23.68 1.24
CA GLY A 245 -6.62 24.34 0.89
C GLY A 245 -7.83 23.75 1.63
N ASP A 246 -8.70 23.05 0.91
CA ASP A 246 -9.85 22.32 1.45
C ASP A 246 -9.54 20.83 1.73
N GLY A 247 -8.36 20.36 1.34
CA GLY A 247 -7.93 18.96 1.45
C GLY A 247 -8.63 18.03 0.45
N ASN A 248 -9.30 18.58 -0.57
CA ASN A 248 -9.93 17.77 -1.61
C ASN A 248 -8.92 17.35 -2.67
N ALA A 249 -9.21 16.22 -3.31
CA ALA A 249 -8.50 15.78 -4.50
C ALA A 249 -8.92 16.60 -5.71
N ILE A 250 -7.92 17.01 -6.49
CA ILE A 250 -8.04 17.61 -7.80
C ILE A 250 -7.55 16.56 -8.80
N VAL A 251 -8.44 16.10 -9.68
CA VAL A 251 -8.07 15.28 -10.84
C VAL A 251 -7.50 16.22 -11.88
N VAL A 252 -6.19 16.16 -12.08
CA VAL A 252 -5.45 17.00 -13.05
C VAL A 252 -5.61 16.45 -14.47
N GLU A 253 -5.67 15.12 -14.60
CA GLU A 253 -5.68 14.43 -15.89
C GLU A 253 -6.33 13.06 -15.73
N GLN A 254 -7.06 12.62 -16.77
CA GLN A 254 -7.61 11.27 -16.87
C GLN A 254 -7.35 10.75 -18.28
N VAL A 255 -6.57 9.68 -18.40
CA VAL A 255 -6.16 9.10 -19.69
C VAL A 255 -6.64 7.65 -19.78
N ARG A 256 -7.40 7.32 -20.83
CA ARG A 256 -7.73 5.93 -21.17
C ARG A 256 -6.61 5.36 -22.03
N LEU A 257 -5.97 4.30 -21.57
CA LEU A 257 -4.80 3.69 -22.22
C LEU A 257 -5.16 2.67 -23.30
N PHE A 258 -6.34 2.06 -23.19
CA PHE A 258 -6.77 0.95 -24.02
C PHE A 258 -8.09 1.27 -24.74
N GLU A 259 -8.17 0.97 -26.04
CA GLU A 259 -9.41 1.14 -26.82
C GLU A 259 -10.55 0.31 -26.23
N ASN A 260 -10.27 -0.92 -25.76
CA ASN A 260 -11.19 -1.76 -25.03
C ASN A 260 -10.93 -1.67 -23.51
N PRO A 261 -11.96 -1.76 -22.64
CA PRO A 261 -11.74 -1.75 -21.19
C PRO A 261 -10.96 -2.98 -20.72
N GLU A 262 -9.71 -2.79 -20.29
CA GLU A 262 -8.84 -3.86 -19.75
C GLU A 262 -8.16 -3.43 -18.44
N PRO A 263 -8.01 -4.33 -17.45
CA PRO A 263 -7.46 -3.98 -16.15
C PRO A 263 -5.95 -3.73 -16.19
N ILE A 264 -5.51 -2.59 -15.64
CA ILE A 264 -4.09 -2.27 -15.51
C ILE A 264 -3.50 -3.08 -14.35
N SER A 265 -2.78 -4.15 -14.71
CA SER A 265 -2.20 -5.13 -13.78
C SER A 265 -1.00 -4.62 -12.98
N THR A 266 -0.19 -3.75 -13.58
CA THR A 266 1.06 -3.24 -13.03
C THR A 266 1.32 -1.81 -13.53
N MET A 267 1.91 -0.97 -12.67
CA MET A 267 2.29 0.39 -13.04
C MET A 267 3.65 0.75 -12.44
N LYS A 268 4.53 1.37 -13.24
CA LYS A 268 5.84 1.89 -12.81
C LYS A 268 6.14 3.23 -13.47
N LEU A 269 6.84 4.09 -12.73
CA LEU A 269 7.25 5.43 -13.15
C LEU A 269 8.76 5.49 -13.40
N TYR A 270 9.16 6.06 -14.55
CA TYR A 270 10.56 6.20 -14.95
C TYR A 270 10.99 7.68 -14.90
N LYS A 271 11.98 8.00 -14.04
CA LYS A 271 12.33 9.39 -13.69
C LYS A 271 13.33 10.09 -14.62
N LYS A 272 13.98 9.40 -15.56
CA LYS A 272 14.95 10.01 -16.51
C LYS A 272 14.31 10.73 -17.71
N THR A 273 13.01 10.55 -17.90
CA THR A 273 12.08 11.31 -18.76
C THR A 273 10.72 10.76 -18.37
N CYS A 274 9.81 11.59 -17.84
CA CYS A 274 8.65 11.09 -17.10
C CYS A 274 7.75 10.23 -18.00
N ARG A 275 7.78 8.91 -17.76
CA ARG A 275 7.09 7.90 -18.56
C ARG A 275 6.46 6.89 -17.61
N LEU A 276 5.16 6.66 -17.78
CA LEU A 276 4.42 5.59 -17.10
C LEU A 276 4.27 4.40 -18.04
N ARG A 277 4.31 3.19 -17.47
CA ARG A 277 4.10 1.95 -18.20
C ARG A 277 3.01 1.11 -17.52
N ALA A 278 1.93 0.85 -18.24
CA ALA A 278 0.99 -0.23 -17.99
C ALA A 278 1.40 -1.47 -18.81
N LEU A 279 1.01 -2.68 -18.38
CA LEU A 279 1.26 -3.93 -19.11
C LEU A 279 -0.05 -4.67 -19.42
N GLY A 280 -0.41 -4.75 -20.71
CA GLY A 280 -1.55 -5.49 -21.26
C GLY A 280 -1.59 -5.37 -22.80
N HIS A 281 -1.65 -6.53 -23.48
CA HIS A 281 -1.88 -6.87 -24.92
C HIS A 281 -1.33 -5.99 -26.10
N PRO A 282 -1.12 -6.53 -27.34
CA PRO A 282 -0.22 -5.90 -28.33
C PRO A 282 -0.89 -5.41 -29.64
N THR A 283 -1.90 -4.53 -29.61
CA THR A 283 -2.49 -3.96 -30.85
C THR A 283 -3.00 -2.51 -30.72
N THR A 284 -2.11 -1.53 -30.52
CA THR A 284 -2.34 -0.15 -31.00
C THR A 284 -1.02 0.59 -31.20
N THR A 285 -0.87 1.27 -32.35
CA THR A 285 0.25 2.17 -32.65
C THR A 285 -0.32 3.53 -33.02
N LEU A 286 0.06 4.59 -32.31
CA LEU A 286 -0.25 5.97 -32.71
C LEU A 286 1.03 6.77 -32.96
N PHE A 287 0.97 7.65 -33.95
CA PHE A 287 2.12 8.38 -34.48
C PHE A 287 2.59 9.52 -33.57
N CYS A 288 3.88 9.83 -33.69
CA CYS A 288 4.52 11.00 -33.08
C CYS A 288 5.06 11.92 -34.19
N GLY A 289 4.89 13.23 -34.02
CA GLY A 289 5.51 14.30 -34.81
C GLY A 289 5.06 15.68 -34.31
N LEU A 290 5.76 16.80 -34.51
CA LEU A 290 7.10 17.13 -35.04
C LEU A 290 7.51 18.49 -34.37
N MET A 291 8.76 18.97 -34.26
CA MET A 291 10.10 18.52 -34.70
C MET A 291 11.22 19.14 -33.82
N TYR A 292 12.47 19.09 -34.31
CA TYR A 292 13.68 19.86 -33.96
C TYR A 292 14.53 19.30 -32.79
N THR A 293 15.83 18.99 -32.94
CA THR A 293 16.81 19.29 -34.02
C THR A 293 17.89 18.18 -34.15
N VAL A 294 18.33 17.93 -35.40
CA VAL A 294 19.71 17.56 -35.81
C VAL A 294 20.37 16.30 -35.19
N LEU A 295 20.16 15.13 -35.80
CA LEU A 295 21.19 14.42 -36.63
C LEU A 295 20.65 13.07 -37.16
N CYS A 296 20.84 12.82 -38.45
CA CYS A 296 20.54 11.57 -39.15
C CYS A 296 21.85 11.03 -39.76
N GLN A 297 21.85 9.76 -40.23
CA GLN A 297 23.01 8.93 -40.67
C GLN A 297 23.69 8.18 -39.50
N LEU A 298 24.06 6.88 -39.56
CA LEU A 298 24.19 5.94 -40.70
C LEU A 298 24.11 4.44 -40.23
N PHE A 299 23.38 3.55 -40.94
CA PHE A 299 23.57 2.05 -41.07
C PHE A 299 23.61 1.16 -39.76
N VAL A 300 23.70 -0.19 -39.67
CA VAL A 300 23.55 -1.43 -40.52
C VAL A 300 23.12 -2.59 -39.55
N PHE A 301 22.07 -3.39 -39.78
CA PHE A 301 21.91 -4.72 -40.47
C PHE A 301 22.47 -6.02 -39.79
N LEU A 302 21.59 -7.04 -39.59
CA LEU A 302 21.81 -8.49 -39.26
C LEU A 302 22.46 -8.85 -37.88
N LEU A 303 22.21 -9.98 -37.17
CA LEU A 303 21.49 -11.28 -37.31
C LEU A 303 20.67 -11.58 -36.02
N SER A 304 19.44 -12.15 -36.03
CA SER A 304 19.01 -13.58 -36.12
C SER A 304 19.18 -14.49 -34.87
N ILE A 305 18.11 -15.27 -34.57
CA ILE A 305 18.00 -16.49 -33.70
C ILE A 305 17.45 -16.33 -32.26
N VAL A 306 16.14 -16.67 -32.13
CA VAL A 306 15.44 -17.40 -31.04
C VAL A 306 15.54 -16.92 -29.57
N SER A 307 14.51 -16.20 -29.12
CA SER A 307 13.60 -16.65 -28.02
C SER A 307 12.38 -15.73 -27.86
N ILE A 308 11.24 -16.29 -27.46
CA ILE A 308 9.93 -15.60 -27.43
C ILE A 308 9.75 -14.81 -26.13
N VAL A 309 10.11 -13.52 -26.15
CA VAL A 309 9.49 -12.48 -25.28
C VAL A 309 9.37 -11.18 -26.08
N ARG A 310 8.22 -10.92 -26.70
CA ARG A 310 7.94 -9.63 -27.37
C ARG A 310 7.66 -8.55 -26.32
N LEU A 311 8.73 -7.89 -25.86
CA LEU A 311 8.66 -6.65 -25.07
C LEU A 311 8.24 -5.46 -25.94
N VAL A 312 6.95 -5.44 -26.34
CA VAL A 312 6.36 -4.25 -26.97
C VAL A 312 6.35 -3.13 -25.92
N SER A 313 6.91 -1.98 -26.29
CA SER A 313 7.07 -0.82 -25.42
C SER A 313 6.23 0.33 -25.95
N ILE A 314 5.08 0.55 -25.32
CA ILE A 314 4.20 1.69 -25.58
C ILE A 314 4.64 2.82 -24.64
N TYR A 315 4.85 4.02 -25.19
CA TYR A 315 5.30 5.19 -24.46
C TYR A 315 4.13 6.15 -24.21
N ILE A 316 3.74 6.30 -22.94
CA ILE A 316 2.79 7.35 -22.55
C ILE A 316 3.61 8.55 -22.10
N TYR A 317 3.49 9.65 -22.84
CA TYR A 317 3.92 10.98 -22.39
C TYR A 317 2.84 11.51 -21.44
N ILE A 318 3.16 11.65 -20.15
CA ILE A 318 2.40 12.55 -19.27
C ILE A 318 3.27 13.77 -19.07
N ASN A 319 2.78 14.92 -19.52
CA ASN A 319 3.49 16.17 -19.28
C ASN A 319 3.48 16.49 -17.78
N VAL A 320 4.67 16.68 -17.21
CA VAL A 320 4.84 17.15 -15.83
C VAL A 320 4.89 18.68 -15.78
N GLY A 321 5.01 19.33 -16.95
CA GLY A 321 4.73 20.75 -17.09
C GLY A 321 3.24 21.02 -16.92
N VAL A 322 2.91 21.96 -16.03
CA VAL A 322 1.61 22.64 -16.02
C VAL A 322 1.64 23.63 -17.18
N GLU A 323 0.94 23.32 -18.27
CA GLU A 323 0.55 24.37 -19.22
C GLU A 323 -0.72 25.04 -18.70
N SER A 324 -0.68 26.37 -18.72
CA SER A 324 -1.60 27.26 -18.03
C SER A 324 -2.97 27.36 -18.71
N THR A 325 -4.02 26.83 -18.08
CA THR A 325 -5.42 27.19 -18.36
C THR A 325 -6.30 27.16 -17.11
N LEU A 326 -6.14 28.16 -16.23
CA LEU A 326 -7.23 28.64 -15.37
C LEU A 326 -7.27 30.16 -15.43
N ALA A 327 -8.36 30.68 -15.98
CA ALA A 327 -8.81 32.06 -15.87
C ALA A 327 -9.98 32.12 -14.86
#